data_AF-A0A7R9MT19-F1
#
_entry.id   AF-A0A7R9MT19-F1
#
_cell.length_a   1.000
_cell.length_b   1.000
_cell.length_c   1.000
_cell.angle_alpha   90.00
_cell.angle_beta   90.00
_cell.angle_gamma   90.00
#
_symmetry.space_group_name_H-M   'P 1'
#
loop_
_entity.id
_entity.type
_entity.pdbx_description
1 polymer ?
#
loop_
_entity_poly.entity_id
_entity_poly.type
_entity_poly.pdbx_seq_one_letter_code
_entity_poly.pdbx_strand_id
1 'polypeptide(L)'
;MGSIMSQPMPSNTSRNKEDILDQAVEFLEQYFIHLKKPSSSELAQRLAEIATEIERTGTYHMSTEELHFGAKTAWRNAARCIGRIQWNKLELQDARHVRTTQEMFAALCQHISF
;
A
#
# COMPACT_ATOMS: atom_id res chain seq x y z
N MET A 1 25.69 4.93 -11.38
CA MET A 1 24.85 5.52 -10.31
C MET A 1 24.58 4.56 -9.13
N GLY A 2 24.92 3.25 -9.19
CA GLY A 2 24.56 2.28 -8.14
C GLY A 2 25.20 2.48 -6.75
N SER A 3 26.26 3.28 -6.64
CA SER A 3 26.95 3.59 -5.37
C SER A 3 26.40 4.82 -4.64
N ILE A 4 25.39 5.50 -5.21
CA ILE A 4 24.76 6.67 -4.57
C ILE A 4 23.82 6.19 -3.46
N MET A 5 24.05 6.65 -2.24
CA MET A 5 23.29 6.21 -1.06
C MET A 5 21.84 6.67 -1.09
N SER A 6 21.60 7.94 -1.42
CA SER A 6 20.27 8.55 -1.48
C SER A 6 20.04 9.17 -2.85
N GLN A 7 19.02 8.72 -3.56
CA GLN A 7 18.58 9.39 -4.78
C GLN A 7 17.69 10.59 -4.40
N PRO A 8 17.81 11.72 -5.10
CA PRO A 8 16.93 12.86 -4.87
C PRO A 8 15.48 12.43 -5.12
N MET A 9 14.60 12.69 -4.16
CA MET A 9 13.19 12.40 -4.29
C MET A 9 12.59 13.32 -5.37
N PRO A 10 11.72 12.81 -6.27
CA PRO A 10 10.97 13.68 -7.15
C PRO A 10 10.14 14.68 -6.33
N SER A 11 10.02 15.91 -6.83
CA SER A 11 9.24 16.98 -6.21
C SER A 11 7.82 16.52 -5.90
N ASN A 12 7.28 16.94 -4.75
CA ASN A 12 5.92 16.61 -4.30
C ASN A 12 4.86 17.31 -5.18
N THR A 13 4.68 16.83 -6.41
CA THR A 13 3.55 17.17 -7.27
C THR A 13 2.38 16.28 -6.90
N SER A 14 1.21 16.89 -6.66
CA SER A 14 -0.06 16.16 -6.56
C SER A 14 -0.20 15.27 -7.77
N ARG A 15 -0.34 13.95 -7.57
CA ARG A 15 -0.60 13.01 -8.67
C ARG A 15 -1.96 13.36 -9.28
N ASN A 16 -2.08 13.31 -10.60
CA ASN A 16 -3.39 13.43 -11.27
C ASN A 16 -4.24 12.17 -10.99
N LYS A 17 -5.53 12.23 -11.33
CA LYS A 17 -6.44 11.12 -11.08
C LYS A 17 -6.11 9.91 -11.95
N GLU A 18 -5.66 10.16 -13.19
CA GLU A 18 -5.31 9.12 -14.15
C GLU A 18 -4.13 8.28 -13.67
N ASP A 19 -3.04 8.90 -13.18
CA ASP A 19 -1.88 8.15 -12.66
C ASP A 19 -2.24 7.35 -11.40
N ILE A 20 -3.14 7.88 -10.56
CA ILE A 20 -3.63 7.17 -9.37
C ILE A 20 -4.43 5.94 -9.78
N LEU A 21 -5.31 6.07 -10.78
CA LEU A 21 -6.11 4.96 -11.29
C LEU A 21 -5.22 3.88 -11.92
N ASP A 22 -4.26 4.26 -12.75
CA ASP A 22 -3.32 3.33 -13.38
C ASP A 22 -2.51 2.55 -12.34
N GLN A 23 -2.00 3.23 -11.31
CA GLN A 23 -1.29 2.58 -10.19
C GLN A 23 -2.21 1.68 -9.37
N ALA A 24 -3.48 2.07 -9.17
CA ALA A 24 -4.45 1.26 -8.44
C ALA A 24 -4.81 -0.03 -9.20
N VAL A 25 -4.93 0.06 -10.53
CA VAL A 25 -5.15 -1.10 -11.42
C VAL A 25 -3.97 -2.07 -11.30
N GLU A 26 -2.74 -1.59 -11.49
CA GLU A 26 -1.54 -2.43 -11.39
C GLU A 26 -1.44 -3.13 -10.03
N PHE A 27 -1.69 -2.38 -8.95
CA PHE A 27 -1.68 -2.93 -7.60
C PHE A 27 -2.75 -4.02 -7.40
N LEU A 28 -3.98 -3.78 -7.85
CA LEU A 28 -5.08 -4.73 -7.68
C LEU A 28 -4.90 -6.00 -8.51
N GLU A 29 -4.36 -5.90 -9.71
CA GLU A 29 -4.00 -7.07 -10.51
C GLU A 29 -3.00 -7.95 -9.74
N GLN A 30 -1.96 -7.35 -9.16
CA GLN A 30 -0.99 -8.09 -8.33
C GLN A 30 -1.66 -8.72 -7.10
N TYR A 31 -2.57 -8.01 -6.44
CA TYR A 31 -3.32 -8.50 -5.28
C TYR A 31 -4.22 -9.70 -5.64
N PHE A 32 -5.00 -9.61 -6.72
CA PHE A 32 -5.90 -10.68 -7.14
C PHE A 32 -5.14 -11.89 -7.71
N ILE A 33 -3.98 -11.69 -8.33
CA ILE A 33 -3.05 -12.77 -8.67
C ILE A 33 -2.58 -13.49 -7.39
N HIS A 34 -2.22 -12.74 -6.34
CA HIS A 34 -1.81 -13.32 -5.06
C HIS A 34 -2.91 -14.15 -4.41
N LEU A 35 -4.17 -13.70 -4.51
CA LEU A 35 -5.35 -14.44 -4.06
C LEU A 35 -5.71 -15.64 -4.95
N LYS A 36 -4.98 -15.87 -6.05
CA LYS A 36 -5.30 -16.89 -7.08
C LYS A 36 -6.68 -16.69 -7.73
N LYS A 37 -7.10 -15.43 -7.87
CA LYS A 37 -8.37 -15.00 -8.47
C LYS A 37 -8.18 -13.93 -9.58
N PRO A 38 -7.28 -14.13 -10.57
CA PRO A 38 -6.88 -13.07 -11.50
C PRO A 38 -7.98 -12.58 -12.45
N SER A 39 -9.02 -13.36 -12.70
CA SER A 39 -10.13 -13.02 -13.62
C SER A 39 -11.49 -13.10 -12.92
N SER A 40 -11.52 -12.63 -11.68
CA SER A 40 -12.73 -12.61 -10.86
C SER A 40 -13.63 -11.42 -11.18
N SER A 41 -14.95 -11.60 -11.10
CA SER A 41 -15.90 -10.49 -11.09
C SER A 41 -15.64 -9.53 -9.93
N GLU A 42 -15.05 -10.02 -8.83
CA GLU A 42 -14.64 -9.22 -7.68
C GLU A 42 -13.59 -8.16 -8.04
N LEU A 43 -12.65 -8.47 -8.95
CA LEU A 43 -11.63 -7.51 -9.41
C LEU A 43 -12.29 -6.38 -10.21
N ALA A 44 -13.14 -6.73 -11.18
CA ALA A 44 -13.86 -5.75 -11.99
C ALA A 44 -14.75 -4.85 -11.13
N GLN A 45 -15.43 -5.42 -10.13
CA GLN A 45 -16.23 -4.66 -9.18
C GLN A 45 -15.35 -3.70 -8.36
N ARG A 46 -14.25 -4.19 -7.79
CA ARG A 46 -13.36 -3.37 -6.96
C ARG A 46 -12.73 -2.22 -7.76
N LEU A 47 -12.37 -2.45 -9.02
CA LEU A 47 -11.87 -1.41 -9.92
C LEU A 47 -12.90 -0.33 -10.19
N ALA A 48 -14.17 -0.70 -10.42
CA ALA A 48 -15.25 0.26 -10.62
C ALA A 48 -15.52 1.11 -9.37
N GLU A 49 -15.45 0.50 -8.18
CA GLU A 49 -15.58 1.21 -6.89
C GLU A 49 -14.47 2.25 -6.71
N ILE A 50 -13.22 1.85 -6.95
CA ILE A 50 -12.05 2.74 -6.85
C ILE A 50 -12.13 3.88 -7.86
N ALA A 51 -12.47 3.60 -9.13
CA ALA A 51 -12.64 4.63 -10.13
C ALA A 51 -13.68 5.68 -9.70
N THR A 52 -14.80 5.22 -9.13
CA THR A 52 -15.85 6.11 -8.61
C THR A 52 -15.35 6.92 -7.39
N GLU A 53 -14.58 6.32 -6.49
CA GLU A 53 -14.03 7.01 -5.32
C GLU A 53 -12.99 8.07 -5.70
N ILE A 54 -12.10 7.75 -6.65
CA ILE A 54 -11.09 8.67 -7.20
C ILE A 54 -11.78 9.84 -7.87
N GLU A 55 -12.82 9.60 -8.66
CA GLU A 55 -13.55 10.70 -9.30
C GLU A 55 -14.18 11.64 -8.28
N ARG A 56 -14.77 11.08 -7.21
CA ARG A 56 -15.46 11.85 -6.18
C ARG A 56 -14.52 12.59 -5.22
N THR A 57 -13.40 11.99 -4.83
CA THR A 57 -12.55 12.49 -3.73
C THR A 57 -11.15 12.89 -4.15
N GLY A 58 -10.74 12.53 -5.37
CA GLY A 58 -9.36 12.68 -5.85
C GLY A 58 -8.41 11.56 -5.41
N THR A 59 -8.87 10.59 -4.61
CA THR A 59 -8.08 9.45 -4.14
C THR A 59 -8.98 8.25 -3.81
N TYR A 60 -8.43 7.16 -3.28
CA TYR A 60 -9.22 6.02 -2.81
C TYR A 60 -8.64 5.44 -1.52
N HIS A 61 -9.46 4.66 -0.81
CA HIS A 61 -9.02 3.95 0.39
C HIS A 61 -8.88 2.44 0.13
N MET A 62 -7.73 1.91 0.54
CA MET A 62 -7.48 0.47 0.51
C MET A 62 -8.25 -0.25 1.62
N SER A 63 -8.66 -1.49 1.37
CA SER A 63 -9.11 -2.39 2.44
C SER A 63 -7.93 -2.80 3.34
N THR A 64 -8.21 -3.32 4.54
CA THR A 64 -7.16 -3.78 5.45
C THR A 64 -6.36 -4.95 4.85
N GLU A 65 -7.01 -5.84 4.10
CA GLU A 65 -6.35 -6.96 3.40
C GLU A 65 -5.43 -6.47 2.28
N GLU A 66 -5.90 -5.49 1.48
CA GLU A 66 -5.08 -4.83 0.47
C GLU A 66 -3.86 -4.16 1.12
N LEU A 67 -4.05 -3.48 2.25
CA LEU A 67 -2.96 -2.84 2.99
C LEU A 67 -1.93 -3.86 3.51
N HIS A 68 -2.40 -5.01 4.01
CA HIS A 68 -1.53 -6.10 4.48
C HIS A 68 -0.68 -6.66 3.34
N PHE A 69 -1.31 -6.95 2.20
CA PHE A 69 -0.62 -7.39 1.01
C PHE A 69 0.39 -6.34 0.52
N GLY A 70 0.01 -5.06 0.48
CA GLY A 70 0.87 -3.96 0.07
C GLY A 70 2.10 -3.83 0.97
N ALA A 71 1.93 -3.87 2.29
CA ALA A 71 3.03 -3.79 3.25
C ALA A 71 4.03 -4.96 3.11
N LYS A 72 3.51 -6.19 3.01
CA LYS A 72 4.34 -7.39 2.79
C LYS A 72 5.10 -7.34 1.46
N THR A 73 4.43 -6.91 0.40
CA THR A 73 5.01 -6.81 -0.94
C THR A 73 6.06 -5.70 -1.01
N ALA A 74 5.84 -4.56 -0.34
CA ALA A 74 6.82 -3.50 -0.22
C ALA A 74 8.12 -3.99 0.45
N TRP A 75 8.01 -4.76 1.54
CA TRP A 75 9.19 -5.36 2.17
C TRP A 75 9.86 -6.41 1.26
N ARG A 76 9.09 -7.28 0.61
CA ARG A 76 9.60 -8.26 -0.37
C ARG A 76 10.42 -7.59 -1.47
N ASN A 77 9.98 -6.41 -1.93
CA ASN A 77 10.58 -5.66 -3.02
C ASN A 77 11.69 -4.69 -2.57
N ALA A 78 11.99 -4.62 -1.27
CA ALA A 78 13.07 -3.78 -0.75
C ALA A 78 14.44 -4.36 -1.12
N ALA A 79 15.01 -3.90 -2.25
CA ALA A 79 16.25 -4.43 -2.83
C ALA A 79 17.46 -4.41 -1.88
N ARG A 80 17.48 -3.49 -0.91
CA ARG A 80 18.54 -3.35 0.11
C ARG A 80 18.34 -4.23 1.35
N CYS A 81 17.20 -4.93 1.47
CA CYS A 81 16.92 -5.79 2.61
C CYS A 81 17.42 -7.23 2.37
N ILE A 82 18.40 -7.64 3.18
CA ILE A 82 18.88 -9.04 3.20
C ILE A 82 17.87 -9.99 3.84
N GLY A 83 17.08 -9.51 4.81
CA GLY A 83 16.10 -10.28 5.59
C GLY A 83 14.78 -10.61 4.87
N ARG A 84 14.68 -10.38 3.56
CA ARG A 84 13.44 -10.52 2.78
C ARG A 84 12.86 -11.94 2.75
N ILE A 85 13.56 -12.96 3.24
CA ILE A 85 12.99 -14.32 3.35
C ILE A 85 11.79 -14.40 4.32
N GLN A 86 11.72 -13.50 5.32
CA GLN A 86 10.63 -13.44 6.29
C GLN A 86 9.46 -12.54 5.85
N TRP A 87 9.45 -12.07 4.60
CA TRP A 87 8.49 -11.06 4.11
C TRP A 87 7.02 -11.40 4.38
N ASN A 88 6.67 -12.68 4.41
CA ASN A 88 5.30 -13.13 4.64
C ASN A 88 4.90 -13.17 6.13
N LYS A 89 5.85 -13.02 7.06
CA LYS A 89 5.64 -12.99 8.52
C LYS A 89 5.64 -11.57 9.09
N LEU A 90 5.09 -10.63 8.32
CA LEU A 90 4.84 -9.28 8.80
C LEU A 90 3.47 -9.21 9.48
N GLU A 91 3.45 -8.70 10.71
CA GLU A 91 2.22 -8.29 11.40
C GLU A 91 1.94 -6.81 11.07
N LEU A 92 0.69 -6.51 10.69
CA LEU A 92 0.29 -5.15 10.34
C LEU A 92 -0.56 -4.57 11.46
N GLN A 93 -0.18 -3.37 11.93
CA GLN A 93 -1.01 -2.57 12.82
C GLN A 93 -1.61 -1.40 12.03
N ASP A 94 -2.91 -1.49 11.73
CA ASP A 94 -3.61 -0.45 10.96
C ASP A 94 -4.03 0.72 11.86
N ALA A 95 -3.24 1.80 11.80
CA ALA A 95 -3.45 3.03 12.55
C ALA A 95 -3.96 4.20 11.67
N ARG A 96 -4.55 3.94 10.49
CA ARG A 96 -5.01 5.00 9.56
C ARG A 96 -6.08 5.94 10.14
N HIS A 97 -6.75 5.53 11.21
CA HIS A 97 -7.77 6.30 11.90
C HIS A 97 -7.20 7.31 12.91
N VAL A 98 -5.91 7.21 13.27
CA VAL A 98 -5.23 8.08 14.22
C VAL A 98 -5.17 9.51 13.69
N ARG A 99 -5.56 10.48 14.52
CA ARG A 99 -5.64 11.90 14.13
C ARG A 99 -4.86 12.83 15.05
N THR A 100 -4.43 12.34 16.21
CA THR A 100 -3.69 13.15 17.19
C THR A 100 -2.30 12.59 17.47
N THR A 101 -1.38 13.45 17.92
CA THR A 101 -0.03 13.04 18.30
C THR A 101 -0.03 12.10 19.50
N GLN A 102 -0.98 12.25 20.42
CA GLN A 102 -1.13 11.38 21.58
C GLN A 102 -1.57 9.96 21.20
N GLU A 103 -2.56 9.84 20.30
CA GLU A 103 -2.96 8.54 19.73
C GLU A 103 -1.82 7.90 18.95
N MET A 104 -1.04 8.69 18.20
CA MET A 104 0.13 8.20 17.48
C MET A 104 1.20 7.66 18.45
N PHE A 105 1.47 8.36 19.54
CA PHE A 105 2.37 7.88 20.59
C PHE A 105 1.88 6.55 21.18
N ALA A 106 0.59 6.45 21.50
CA ALA A 106 0.01 5.22 22.03
C ALA A 106 0.14 4.04 21.03
N ALA A 107 -0.13 4.26 19.75
CA ALA A 107 0.02 3.25 18.70
C ALA A 107 1.48 2.78 18.57
N LEU A 108 2.46 3.69 18.69
CA LEU A 108 3.89 3.33 18.67
C LEU A 108 4.30 2.53 19.92
N CYS A 109 3.78 2.87 21.10
CA CYS A 109 4.02 2.08 22.31
C CYS A 109 3.44 0.66 22.18
N GLN A 110 2.24 0.53 21.60
CA GLN A 110 1.65 -0.78 21.30
C GLN A 110 2.51 -1.56 20.30
N HIS A 111 3.06 -0.89 19.28
CA HIS A 111 3.95 -1.50 18.28
C HIS A 111 5.21 -2.12 18.90
N ILE A 112 5.86 -1.40 19.81
CA ILE A 112 7.12 -1.85 20.45
C ILE A 112 6.87 -3.00 21.43
N SER A 113 5.69 -3.07 22.03
CA SER A 113 5.36 -4.05 23.07
C SER A 113 4.86 -5.39 22.53
N PHE A 114 4.60 -5.49 21.22
CA PHE A 114 4.17 -6.69 20.52
C PHE A 114 5.36 -7.60 20.19
#